data_AF-A0A1M7HSN2-F1
#
_entry.id   AF-A0A1M7HSN2-F1
#
_cell.length_a   1.000
_cell.length_b   1.000
_cell.length_c   1.000
_cell.angle_alpha   90.00
_cell.angle_beta   90.00
_cell.angle_gamma   90.00
#
_symmetry.space_group_name_H-M   'P 1'
#
loop_
_entity.id
_entity.type
_entity.pdbx_description
1 polymer ?
#
loop_
_entity_poly.entity_id
_entity_poly.type
_entity_poly.pdbx_seq_one_letter_code
_entity_poly.pdbx_strand_id
1 'polypeptide(L)'
;MRSFQFNEDQLCDIGKLAQSLLQDENDPRSSSYKRILIRPKINWLLFVTWLICPIILCVLVFTAYKLWQYSPEYNLPIMIIIVLTYLVCTAKRMIIFSIRVYQRYAPDSIRLKCRFEPSCSEYMIQSIQKYGLIKGLVRGMKRLSRCNIDGGGYDYP
;
A
#
# COMPACT_ATOMS: atom_id res chain seq x y z
N MET A 1 -30.82 -28.25 -3.91
CA MET A 1 -31.49 -27.05 -3.35
C MET A 1 -31.57 -27.25 -1.84
N ARG A 2 -31.06 -26.33 -1.02
CA ARG A 2 -31.24 -26.42 0.45
C ARG A 2 -32.65 -25.96 0.78
N SER A 3 -33.45 -26.80 1.41
CA SER A 3 -34.71 -26.37 2.02
C SER A 3 -34.40 -25.70 3.36
N PHE A 4 -34.92 -24.49 3.56
CA PHE A 4 -34.87 -23.80 4.84
C PHE A 4 -36.25 -23.89 5.47
N GLN A 5 -36.30 -24.29 6.74
CA GLN A 5 -37.52 -24.25 7.55
C GLN A 5 -37.44 -22.99 8.44
N PHE A 6 -38.47 -22.16 8.37
CA PHE A 6 -38.56 -20.91 9.14
C PHE A 6 -39.67 -21.04 10.18
N ASN A 7 -39.43 -20.52 11.39
CA ASN A 7 -40.45 -20.47 12.45
C ASN A 7 -41.30 -19.21 12.31
N GLU A 8 -42.52 -19.21 12.86
CA GLU A 8 -43.44 -18.06 12.86
C GLU A 8 -42.78 -16.79 13.42
N ASP A 9 -42.03 -16.91 14.51
CA ASP A 9 -41.31 -15.79 15.14
C ASP A 9 -40.30 -15.12 14.19
N GLN A 10 -39.66 -15.88 13.29
CA GLN A 10 -38.71 -15.34 12.32
C GLN A 10 -39.41 -14.64 11.17
N LEU A 11 -40.62 -15.08 10.82
CA LEU A 11 -41.45 -14.45 9.79
C LEU A 11 -42.07 -13.13 10.28
N CYS A 12 -42.25 -12.96 11.60
CA CYS A 12 -42.68 -11.69 12.19
C CYS A 12 -41.65 -10.56 12.01
N ASP A 13 -40.36 -10.88 11.82
CA ASP A 13 -39.29 -9.90 11.57
C ASP A 13 -38.49 -10.27 10.31
N ILE A 14 -39.14 -10.11 9.15
CA ILE A 14 -38.59 -10.43 7.82
C ILE A 14 -37.25 -9.69 7.59
N GLY A 15 -37.10 -8.47 8.12
CA GLY A 15 -35.88 -7.68 8.00
C GLY A 15 -34.68 -8.37 8.65
N LYS A 16 -34.80 -8.78 9.91
CA LYS A 16 -33.73 -9.53 10.59
C LYS A 16 -33.48 -10.90 9.98
N LEU A 17 -34.54 -11.60 9.55
CA LEU A 17 -34.40 -12.88 8.86
C LEU A 17 -33.58 -12.71 7.58
N ALA A 18 -33.93 -11.74 6.74
CA ALA A 18 -33.21 -11.42 5.51
C ALA A 18 -31.74 -11.06 5.79
N GLN A 19 -31.48 -10.21 6.78
CA GLN A 19 -30.12 -9.81 7.16
C GLN A 19 -29.28 -11.02 7.62
N SER A 20 -29.87 -11.95 8.37
CA SER A 20 -29.19 -13.18 8.82
C SER A 20 -28.90 -14.17 7.68
N LEU A 21 -29.78 -14.24 6.67
CA LEU A 21 -29.66 -15.14 5.54
C LEU A 21 -28.67 -14.62 4.50
N LEU A 22 -28.72 -13.32 4.21
CA LEU A 22 -27.92 -12.70 3.15
C LEU A 22 -26.53 -12.29 3.65
N GLN A 23 -26.38 -11.93 4.93
CA GLN A 23 -25.11 -11.50 5.54
C GLN A 23 -24.40 -10.41 4.73
N ASP A 24 -25.16 -9.53 4.07
CA ASP A 24 -24.67 -8.52 3.13
C ASP A 24 -23.62 -7.57 3.74
N GLU A 25 -23.69 -7.35 5.06
CA GLU A 25 -22.73 -6.52 5.80
C GLU A 25 -21.31 -7.09 5.82
N ASN A 26 -21.16 -8.39 5.56
CA ASN A 26 -19.88 -9.09 5.54
C ASN A 26 -19.27 -9.16 4.13
N ASP A 27 -19.99 -8.82 3.06
CA ASP A 27 -19.46 -8.81 1.69
C ASP A 27 -18.98 -7.40 1.30
N PRO A 28 -17.66 -7.19 1.07
CA PRO A 28 -17.11 -5.92 0.59
C PRO A 28 -17.72 -5.35 -0.70
N ARG A 29 -18.47 -6.16 -1.44
CA ARG A 29 -19.22 -5.75 -2.65
C ARG A 29 -20.59 -5.15 -2.35
N SER A 30 -21.16 -5.42 -1.18
CA SER A 30 -22.49 -4.97 -0.82
C SER A 30 -22.52 -3.48 -0.49
N SER A 31 -23.64 -2.82 -0.81
CA SER A 31 -23.91 -1.45 -0.35
C SER A 31 -24.05 -1.34 1.16
N SER A 32 -24.43 -2.43 1.84
CA SER A 32 -24.56 -2.50 3.30
C SER A 32 -23.20 -2.63 4.00
N TYR A 33 -22.12 -2.94 3.28
CA TYR A 33 -20.79 -3.11 3.85
C TYR A 33 -20.20 -1.78 4.33
N LYS A 34 -19.91 -1.71 5.64
CA LYS A 34 -19.35 -0.51 6.27
C LYS A 34 -17.84 -0.63 6.46
N ARG A 35 -17.07 -0.02 5.55
CA ARG A 35 -15.61 0.02 5.62
C ARG A 35 -15.11 0.98 6.70
N ILE A 36 -14.21 0.52 7.56
CA ILE A 36 -13.52 1.34 8.55
C ILE A 36 -12.21 1.88 7.95
N LEU A 37 -12.08 3.20 7.82
CA LEU A 37 -10.87 3.83 7.31
C LEU A 37 -9.88 4.17 8.43
N ILE A 38 -8.75 3.48 8.44
CA ILE A 38 -7.62 3.83 9.31
C ILE A 38 -6.71 4.83 8.58
N ARG A 39 -6.37 5.93 9.26
CA ARG A 39 -5.51 7.03 8.76
C ARG A 39 -4.13 6.94 9.45
N PRO A 40 -3.09 6.40 8.79
CA PRO A 40 -1.78 6.22 9.43
C PRO A 40 -1.15 7.57 9.81
N LYS A 41 -0.45 7.64 10.94
CA LYS A 41 0.37 8.81 11.29
C LYS A 41 1.64 8.79 10.44
N ILE A 42 1.97 9.91 9.80
CA ILE A 42 3.17 10.05 8.98
C ILE A 42 4.28 10.66 9.81
N ASN A 43 5.42 9.99 9.87
CA ASN A 43 6.63 10.53 10.48
C ASN A 43 7.52 11.15 9.40
N TRP A 44 7.40 12.47 9.23
CA TRP A 44 8.16 13.22 8.22
C TRP A 44 9.65 13.25 8.50
N LEU A 45 10.06 13.18 9.77
CA LEU A 45 11.47 13.18 10.15
C LEU A 45 12.21 11.99 9.53
N LEU A 46 11.57 10.82 9.52
CA LEU A 46 12.13 9.60 8.95
C LEU A 46 12.31 9.68 7.43
N PHE A 47 11.41 10.39 6.74
CA PHE A 47 11.52 10.61 5.29
C PHE A 47 12.65 11.61 4.98
N VAL A 48 12.71 12.70 5.74
CA VAL A 48 13.75 13.73 5.59
C VAL A 48 15.13 13.14 5.81
N THR A 49 15.32 12.26 6.81
CA THR A 49 16.62 11.61 7.03
C THR A 49 17.02 10.71 5.87
N TRP A 50 16.09 9.96 5.26
CA TRP A 50 16.40 9.16 4.06
C TRP A 50 16.74 10.00 2.83
N LEU A 51 16.28 11.25 2.76
CA LEU A 51 16.59 12.11 1.63
C LEU A 51 17.90 12.88 1.83
N ILE A 52 18.16 13.35 3.06
CA ILE A 52 19.29 14.22 3.39
C ILE A 52 20.58 13.43 3.72
N CYS A 53 20.50 12.33 4.49
CA CYS A 53 21.68 11.53 4.83
C CYS A 53 22.53 11.07 3.62
N PRO A 54 21.97 10.58 2.51
CA PRO A 54 22.79 10.18 1.36
C PRO A 54 23.47 11.36 0.68
N ILE A 55 22.80 12.51 0.62
CA ILE A 55 23.36 13.73 0.04
C ILE A 55 24.54 14.20 0.89
N ILE A 56 24.38 14.24 2.22
CA ILE A 56 25.45 14.59 3.14
C ILE A 56 26.62 13.60 3.02
N LEU A 57 26.35 12.30 3.00
CA LEU A 57 27.37 11.27 2.84
C LEU A 57 28.14 11.45 1.52
N CYS A 58 27.45 11.70 0.41
CA CYS A 58 28.10 11.94 -0.88
C CYS A 58 28.97 13.21 -0.86
N VAL A 59 28.50 14.29 -0.23
CA VAL A 59 29.27 15.53 -0.10
C VAL A 59 30.52 15.32 0.75
N LEU A 60 30.39 14.67 1.90
CA LEU A 60 31.53 14.38 2.78
C LEU A 60 32.59 13.54 2.07
N VAL A 61 32.15 12.48 1.40
CA VAL A 61 33.01 11.59 0.62
C VAL A 61 33.71 12.37 -0.51
N PHE A 62 32.99 13.22 -1.24
CA PHE A 62 33.58 14.08 -2.29
C PHE A 62 34.60 15.07 -1.75
N THR A 63 34.32 15.73 -0.61
CA THR A 63 35.26 16.65 0.02
C THR A 63 36.52 15.94 0.54
N ALA A 64 36.37 14.74 1.10
CA ALA A 64 37.50 13.91 1.52
C ALA A 64 38.36 13.46 0.32
N TYR A 65 37.75 13.09 -0.80
CA TYR A 65 38.47 12.74 -2.03
C TYR A 65 39.26 13.92 -2.61
N LYS A 66 38.70 15.15 -2.55
CA LYS A 66 39.41 16.37 -2.95
C LYS A 66 40.63 16.65 -2.08
N LEU A 67 40.55 16.35 -0.78
CA LEU A 67 41.64 16.57 0.17
C LEU A 67 42.81 15.58 0.00
N TRP A 68 42.56 14.36 -0.49
CA TRP A 68 43.56 13.29 -0.55
C TRP A 68 44.42 13.27 -1.84
N GLN A 69 44.36 14.28 -2.71
CA GLN A 69 45.10 14.30 -4.02
C GLN A 69 45.01 12.96 -4.79
N TYR A 70 43.86 12.31 -4.75
CA TYR A 70 43.66 10.97 -5.30
C TYR A 70 43.29 11.02 -6.79
N SER A 71 43.88 10.15 -7.63
CA SER A 71 43.73 10.15 -9.09
C SER A 71 42.25 10.06 -9.53
N PRO A 72 41.77 10.93 -10.45
CA PRO A 72 40.34 11.16 -10.68
C PRO A 72 39.62 10.06 -11.48
N GLU A 73 40.35 9.20 -12.19
CA GLU A 73 39.78 8.32 -13.22
C GLU A 73 38.88 7.20 -12.66
N TYR A 74 39.11 6.76 -11.42
CA TYR A 74 38.31 5.69 -10.78
C TYR A 74 37.26 6.20 -9.78
N ASN A 75 37.27 7.49 -9.42
CA ASN A 75 36.40 8.03 -8.37
C ASN A 75 34.96 8.21 -8.84
N LEU A 76 34.77 8.63 -10.09
CA LEU A 76 33.45 8.85 -10.67
C LEU A 76 32.60 7.56 -10.75
N PRO A 77 33.10 6.42 -11.30
CA PRO A 77 32.30 5.20 -11.36
C PRO A 77 31.99 4.64 -9.96
N ILE A 78 32.91 4.72 -9.00
CA ILE A 78 32.67 4.27 -7.62
C ILE A 78 31.54 5.08 -6.97
N MET A 79 31.59 6.40 -7.10
CA MET A 79 30.52 7.28 -6.60
C MET A 79 29.17 6.97 -7.24
N ILE A 80 29.13 6.74 -8.55
CA ILE A 80 27.90 6.35 -9.27
C ILE A 80 27.36 5.03 -8.73
N ILE A 81 28.21 4.01 -8.53
CA ILE A 81 27.79 2.70 -8.00
C ILE A 81 27.22 2.82 -6.59
N ILE A 82 27.86 3.59 -5.71
CA ILE A 82 27.37 3.83 -4.34
C ILE A 82 25.99 4.50 -4.36
N VAL A 83 25.83 5.55 -5.18
CA VAL A 83 24.57 6.28 -5.33
C VAL A 83 23.48 5.36 -5.89
N LEU A 84 23.77 4.60 -6.96
CA LEU A 84 22.81 3.65 -7.54
C LEU A 84 22.39 2.59 -6.53
N THR A 85 23.34 2.03 -5.78
CA THR A 85 23.05 1.05 -4.74
C THR A 85 22.16 1.65 -3.66
N TYR A 86 22.45 2.87 -3.21
CA TYR A 86 21.63 3.59 -2.23
C TYR A 86 20.19 3.81 -2.71
N LEU A 87 20.02 4.26 -3.96
CA LEU A 87 18.72 4.48 -4.58
C LEU A 87 17.90 3.17 -4.63
N VAL A 88 18.53 2.07 -5.03
CA VAL A 88 17.87 0.75 -5.08
C VAL A 88 17.45 0.28 -3.70
N CYS A 89 18.32 0.40 -2.69
CA CYS A 89 18.03 -0.02 -1.32
C CYS A 89 16.89 0.80 -0.67
N THR A 90 16.77 2.08 -1.01
CA THR A 90 15.76 2.98 -0.42
C THR A 90 14.44 3.00 -1.17
N ALA A 91 14.41 2.65 -2.47
CA ALA A 91 13.23 2.70 -3.32
C ALA A 91 12.00 2.00 -2.73
N LYS A 92 12.17 0.81 -2.12
CA LYS A 92 11.06 0.08 -1.45
C LYS A 92 10.42 0.91 -0.34
N ARG A 93 11.24 1.54 0.50
CA ARG A 93 10.75 2.36 1.62
C ARG A 93 10.06 3.61 1.12
N MET A 94 10.62 4.26 0.10
CA MET A 94 10.06 5.45 -0.54
C MET A 94 8.65 5.18 -1.08
N ILE A 95 8.47 4.08 -1.82
CA ILE A 95 7.15 3.75 -2.40
C ILE A 95 6.11 3.45 -1.31
N ILE A 96 6.46 2.65 -0.29
CA ILE A 96 5.54 2.38 0.84
C ILE A 96 5.18 3.69 1.56
N PHE A 97 6.16 4.58 1.76
CA PHE A 97 5.92 5.89 2.37
C PHE A 97 4.95 6.73 1.54
N SER A 98 5.14 6.81 0.22
CA SER A 98 4.22 7.52 -0.68
C SER A 98 2.80 6.97 -0.62
N ILE A 99 2.62 5.65 -0.55
CA ILE A 99 1.28 5.04 -0.39
C ILE A 99 0.67 5.38 0.97
N ARG A 100 1.46 5.40 2.05
CA ARG A 100 0.97 5.80 3.38
C ARG A 100 0.57 7.28 3.42
N VAL A 101 1.35 8.15 2.76
CA VAL A 101 1.00 9.58 2.57
C VAL A 101 -0.33 9.68 1.83
N TYR A 102 -0.50 8.95 0.74
CA TYR A 102 -1.80 8.85 0.05
C TYR A 102 -2.93 8.38 0.99
N GLN A 103 -2.73 7.32 1.78
CA GLN A 103 -3.72 6.85 2.75
C GLN A 103 -4.07 7.91 3.81
N ARG A 104 -3.12 8.78 4.19
CA ARG A 104 -3.37 9.86 5.15
C ARG A 104 -4.21 10.98 4.54
N TYR A 105 -3.88 11.45 3.33
CA TYR A 105 -4.46 12.66 2.75
C TYR A 105 -5.61 12.43 1.76
N ALA A 106 -5.73 11.25 1.16
CA ALA A 106 -6.78 11.00 0.16
C ALA A 106 -8.19 11.10 0.76
N PRO A 107 -9.17 11.69 0.08
CA PRO A 107 -10.53 11.85 0.61
C PRO A 107 -11.23 10.50 0.81
N ASP A 108 -12.19 10.48 1.74
CA ASP A 108 -13.00 9.29 2.04
C ASP A 108 -13.76 8.81 0.80
N SER A 109 -14.23 9.74 -0.04
CA SER A 109 -14.95 9.45 -1.28
C SER A 109 -14.19 8.57 -2.27
N ILE A 110 -12.86 8.52 -2.20
CA ILE A 110 -12.04 7.64 -3.04
C ILE A 110 -11.72 6.35 -2.29
N ARG A 111 -11.31 6.44 -1.01
CA ARG A 111 -10.86 5.28 -0.23
C ARG A 111 -11.99 4.31 0.14
N LEU A 112 -13.22 4.80 0.27
CA LEU A 112 -14.40 3.98 0.58
C LEU A 112 -14.91 3.17 -0.63
N LYS A 113 -14.55 3.55 -1.85
CA LYS A 113 -15.03 2.90 -3.09
C LYS A 113 -14.31 1.59 -3.44
N CYS A 114 -13.33 1.18 -2.65
CA CYS A 114 -12.66 -0.11 -2.89
C CYS A 114 -13.68 -1.26 -2.73
N ARG A 115 -13.76 -2.13 -3.74
CA ARG A 115 -14.64 -3.32 -3.75
C ARG A 115 -14.03 -4.54 -3.07
N PHE A 116 -12.73 -4.49 -2.76
CA PHE A 116 -11.98 -5.59 -2.15
C PHE A 116 -11.56 -5.28 -0.71
N GLU A 117 -11.41 -6.32 0.10
CA GLU A 117 -10.79 -6.27 1.43
C GLU A 117 -9.50 -7.11 1.44
N PRO A 118 -8.34 -6.54 1.85
CA PRO A 118 -8.14 -5.16 2.27
C PRO A 118 -8.17 -4.20 1.07
N SER A 119 -8.23 -2.88 1.34
CA SER A 119 -8.26 -1.85 0.30
C SER A 119 -7.10 -1.97 -0.69
N CYS A 120 -7.26 -1.49 -1.94
CA CYS A 120 -6.20 -1.60 -2.96
C CYS A 120 -4.87 -0.96 -2.51
N SER A 121 -4.93 0.15 -1.78
CA SER A 121 -3.73 0.80 -1.21
C SER A 121 -3.01 -0.08 -0.18
N GLU A 122 -3.77 -0.80 0.65
CA GLU A 122 -3.22 -1.68 1.68
C GLU A 122 -2.68 -2.98 1.06
N TYR A 123 -3.41 -3.55 0.10
CA TYR A 123 -2.94 -4.68 -0.69
C TYR A 123 -1.63 -4.36 -1.42
N MET A 124 -1.48 -3.14 -1.96
CA MET A 124 -0.23 -2.70 -2.59
C MET A 124 0.94 -2.72 -1.60
N ILE A 125 0.74 -2.19 -0.38
CA ILE A 125 1.77 -2.22 0.67
C ILE A 125 2.14 -3.66 1.02
N GLN A 126 1.16 -4.51 1.29
CA GLN A 126 1.37 -5.91 1.66
C GLN A 126 2.05 -6.69 0.51
N SER A 127 1.68 -6.43 -0.74
CA SER A 127 2.29 -7.04 -1.93
C SER A 127 3.75 -6.63 -2.09
N ILE A 128 4.08 -5.35 -1.90
CA ILE A 128 5.47 -4.84 -1.95
C ILE A 128 6.30 -5.43 -0.80
N GLN A 129 5.69 -5.64 0.37
CA GLN A 129 6.36 -6.27 1.51
C GLN A 129 6.67 -7.74 1.24
N LYS A 130 5.71 -8.51 0.71
CA LYS A 130 5.79 -9.95 0.48
C LYS A 130 6.60 -10.35 -0.76
N TYR A 131 6.38 -9.67 -1.88
CA TYR A 131 6.93 -10.05 -3.19
C TYR A 131 8.07 -9.16 -3.69
N GLY A 132 8.43 -8.13 -2.93
CA GLY A 132 9.40 -7.11 -3.34
C GLY A 132 8.79 -6.02 -4.21
N LEU A 133 9.62 -5.04 -4.59
CA LEU A 133 9.14 -3.80 -5.20
C LEU A 133 8.44 -4.02 -6.54
N ILE A 134 9.11 -4.69 -7.48
CA ILE A 134 8.63 -4.85 -8.87
C ILE A 134 7.40 -5.75 -8.91
N LYS A 135 7.51 -6.99 -8.39
CA LYS A 135 6.41 -7.95 -8.38
C LYS A 135 5.22 -7.46 -7.53
N GLY A 136 5.50 -6.78 -6.43
CA GLY A 136 4.48 -6.18 -5.57
C GLY A 136 3.69 -5.08 -6.29
N LEU A 137 4.38 -4.17 -6.98
CA LEU A 137 3.75 -3.12 -7.79
C LEU A 137 2.87 -3.70 -8.90
N VAL A 138 3.39 -4.68 -9.66
CA VAL A 138 2.61 -5.32 -10.74
C VAL A 138 1.33 -5.96 -10.20
N ARG A 139 1.43 -6.71 -9.08
CA ARG A 139 0.24 -7.33 -8.45
C ARG A 139 -0.75 -6.29 -7.94
N GLY A 140 -0.28 -5.24 -7.28
CA GLY A 140 -1.15 -4.19 -6.77
C GLY A 140 -1.81 -3.37 -7.88
N MET A 141 -1.10 -3.06 -8.98
CA MET A 141 -1.68 -2.38 -10.13
C MET A 141 -2.71 -3.24 -10.85
N LYS A 142 -2.41 -4.53 -11.04
CA LYS A 142 -3.39 -5.48 -11.59
C LYS A 142 -4.65 -5.55 -10.75
N ARG A 143 -4.52 -5.54 -9.41
CA ARG A 143 -5.67 -5.49 -8.51
C ARG A 143 -6.43 -4.16 -8.60
N LEU A 144 -5.73 -3.04 -8.69
CA LEU A 144 -6.36 -1.72 -8.84
C LEU A 144 -7.23 -1.66 -10.11
N SER A 145 -6.74 -2.22 -11.22
CA SER A 145 -7.51 -2.34 -12.47
C SER A 145 -8.78 -3.16 -12.29
N ARG A 146 -8.69 -4.34 -11.65
CA ARG A 146 -9.87 -5.17 -11.35
C ARG A 146 -10.86 -4.41 -10.48
N CYS A 147 -10.40 -3.78 -9.39
CA CYS A 147 -11.26 -3.01 -8.50
C CYS A 147 -12.07 -1.91 -9.20
N ASN A 148 -11.55 -1.32 -10.28
CA ASN A 148 -12.24 -0.29 -11.04
C ASN A 148 -13.30 -0.86 -12.00
N ILE A 149 -12.99 -1.98 -12.66
CA ILE A 149 -13.85 -2.58 -13.69
C ILE A 149 -14.86 -3.52 -13.02
N ASP A 150 -14.39 -4.59 -12.39
CA ASP A 150 -15.19 -5.74 -12.01
C ASP A 150 -14.64 -6.53 -10.80
N GLY A 151 -15.55 -7.18 -10.07
CA GLY A 151 -15.23 -8.02 -8.92
C GLY A 151 -15.29 -7.31 -7.57
N GLY A 152 -14.71 -7.96 -6.57
CA GLY A 152 -14.69 -7.52 -5.17
C GLY A 152 -14.66 -8.71 -4.22
N GLY A 153 -14.71 -8.43 -2.92
CA GLY A 153 -14.62 -9.44 -1.87
C GLY A 153 -13.24 -9.52 -1.22
N TYR A 154 -12.98 -10.63 -0.51
CA TYR A 154 -11.73 -10.83 0.21
C TYR A 154 -10.64 -11.37 -0.72
N ASP A 155 -9.53 -10.66 -0.84
CA ASP A 155 -8.36 -11.08 -1.61
C ASP A 155 -7.12 -10.59 -0.85
N TYR A 156 -6.25 -11.47 -0.39
CA TYR A 156 -5.03 -11.10 0.35
C TYR A 156 -3.80 -11.53 -0.45
N PRO A 157 -2.70 -10.76 -0.43
CA PRO A 157 -1.52 -11.06 -1.21
C PRO A 157 -0.73 -12.25 -0.66
#